data_AF-A0A0N4XAP9-F1
#
_entry.id   AF-A0A0N4XAP9-F1
#
_cell.length_a   1.000
_cell.length_b   1.000
_cell.length_c   1.000
_cell.angle_alpha   90.00
_cell.angle_beta   90.00
_cell.angle_gamma   90.00
#
_symmetry.space_group_name_H-M   'P 1'
#
loop_
_entity.id
_entity.type
_entity.pdbx_description
1 polymer ?
#
loop_
_entity_poly.entity_id
_entity_poly.type
_entity_poly.pdbx_seq_one_letter_code
_entity_poly.pdbx_strand_id
1 'polypeptide(L)'
;MFNWLPSYFHESFPEAQGIVYNVVPNLAIVVTALLAPFLAARLLNGGKSMTVTRKLMEGVSLIGVAVCLFLVPCTSSFTPALLIFTTAMACRGLHHGGVSVNPHDFAPHHTGAVVPTGPGIFNACGAITGFIGVYVAGHILDATDNNWSYVFIITGIQCVIGAAIYGRYGTGSKII
;
A
#
# COMPACT_ATOMS: atom_id res chain seq x y z
N MET A 1 -1.17 -1.99 6.92
CA MET A 1 -2.52 -1.60 7.37
C MET A 1 -3.61 -2.55 6.89
N PHE A 2 -3.59 -3.12 5.68
CA PHE A 2 -4.60 -4.13 5.24
C PHE A 2 -4.75 -5.42 6.06
N ASN A 3 -4.01 -5.61 7.16
CA ASN A 3 -4.11 -6.81 8.01
C ASN A 3 -5.49 -6.93 8.70
N TRP A 4 -6.22 -5.83 8.84
CA TRP A 4 -7.57 -5.81 9.41
C TRP A 4 -8.68 -6.09 8.38
N LEU A 5 -8.34 -6.23 7.09
CA LEU A 5 -9.32 -6.41 6.02
C LEU A 5 -10.24 -7.63 6.24
N PRO A 6 -9.73 -8.81 6.65
CA PRO A 6 -10.58 -9.95 6.95
C PRO A 6 -11.54 -9.69 8.12
N SER A 7 -11.09 -8.98 9.15
CA SER A 7 -11.91 -8.62 10.31
C SER A 7 -13.06 -7.70 9.92
N TYR A 8 -12.78 -6.66 9.12
CA TYR A 8 -13.82 -5.76 8.60
C TYR A 8 -14.92 -6.52 7.86
N PHE A 9 -14.55 -7.40 6.93
CA PHE A 9 -15.54 -8.16 6.15
C PHE A 9 -16.30 -9.17 7.01
N HIS A 10 -15.64 -9.79 7.98
CA HIS A 10 -16.28 -10.74 8.89
C HIS A 10 -17.31 -10.04 9.80
N GLU A 11 -16.98 -8.86 10.33
CA GLU A 11 -17.87 -8.09 11.21
C GLU A 11 -19.01 -7.40 10.44
N SER A 12 -18.71 -6.84 9.26
CA SER A 12 -19.70 -6.07 8.47
C SER A 12 -20.60 -6.96 7.61
N PHE A 13 -20.11 -8.15 7.22
CA PHE A 13 -20.81 -9.08 6.32
C PHE A 13 -20.63 -10.53 6.80
N PRO A 14 -21.29 -10.92 7.92
CA PRO A 14 -21.09 -12.24 8.53
C PRO A 14 -21.48 -13.41 7.62
N GLU A 15 -22.39 -13.20 6.67
CA GLU A 15 -22.83 -14.19 5.68
C GLU A 15 -21.84 -14.37 4.51
N ALA A 16 -20.84 -13.50 4.39
CA ALA A 16 -19.88 -13.54 3.29
C ALA A 16 -18.83 -14.65 3.48
N GLN A 17 -18.47 -15.31 2.38
CA GLN A 17 -17.48 -16.39 2.41
C GLN A 17 -16.06 -15.86 2.68
N GLY A 18 -15.47 -16.32 3.77
CA GLY A 18 -14.09 -16.03 4.22
C GLY A 18 -13.04 -16.02 3.12
N ILE A 19 -13.12 -17.04 2.27
CA ILE A 19 -12.17 -17.27 1.19
C ILE A 19 -12.23 -16.15 0.14
N VAL A 20 -13.41 -15.59 -0.14
CA VAL A 20 -13.59 -14.60 -1.21
C VAL A 20 -12.91 -13.29 -0.86
N TYR A 21 -13.22 -12.72 0.31
CA TYR A 21 -12.64 -11.44 0.73
C TYR A 21 -11.17 -11.54 1.14
N ASN A 22 -10.64 -12.75 1.34
CA ASN A 22 -9.22 -12.98 1.52
C ASN A 22 -8.49 -13.15 0.17
N VAL A 23 -8.96 -14.03 -0.70
CA VAL A 23 -8.24 -14.39 -1.93
C VAL A 23 -8.35 -13.30 -2.99
N VAL A 24 -9.53 -12.73 -3.22
CA VAL A 24 -9.74 -11.81 -4.36
C VAL A 24 -8.87 -10.55 -4.26
N PRO A 25 -8.84 -9.81 -3.12
CA PRO A 25 -7.98 -8.64 -3.01
C PRO A 25 -6.49 -9.00 -3.02
N ASN A 26 -6.11 -10.13 -2.41
CA ASN A 26 -4.72 -10.58 -2.39
C ASN A 26 -4.22 -11.06 -3.78
N LEU A 27 -5.09 -11.63 -4.61
CA LEU A 27 -4.73 -11.99 -5.98
C LEU A 27 -4.49 -10.73 -6.82
N ALA A 28 -5.30 -9.69 -6.62
CA ALA A 28 -5.17 -8.43 -7.35
C ALA A 28 -3.83 -7.72 -7.08
N ILE A 29 -3.36 -7.70 -5.83
CA ILE A 29 -2.01 -7.17 -5.52
C ILE A 29 -0.90 -8.00 -6.16
N VAL A 30 -1.02 -9.33 -6.19
CA VAL A 30 0.00 -10.20 -6.83
C VAL A 30 0.09 -9.90 -8.32
N VAL A 31 -1.06 -9.87 -9.03
CA VAL A 31 -1.10 -9.59 -10.46
C VAL A 31 -0.50 -8.22 -10.77
N THR A 32 -0.89 -7.18 -10.03
CA THR A 32 -0.38 -5.82 -10.26
C THR A 32 1.09 -5.66 -9.88
N ALA A 33 1.57 -6.35 -8.84
CA ALA A 33 2.98 -6.37 -8.48
C ALA A 33 3.85 -7.02 -9.57
N LEU A 34 3.35 -8.07 -10.23
CA LEU A 34 4.03 -8.69 -11.39
C LEU A 34 4.05 -7.77 -12.62
N LEU A 35 3.01 -6.95 -12.79
CA LEU A 35 2.92 -5.99 -13.90
C LEU A 35 3.71 -4.69 -13.65
N ALA A 36 3.97 -4.34 -12.39
CA ALA A 36 4.63 -3.10 -12.02
C ALA A 36 6.01 -2.90 -12.70
N PRO A 37 6.91 -3.90 -12.80
CA PRO A 37 8.18 -3.75 -13.51
C PRO A 37 8.01 -3.40 -14.99
N PHE A 38 7.01 -3.97 -15.67
CA PHE A 38 6.72 -3.66 -17.07
C PHE A 38 6.24 -2.22 -17.24
N LEU A 39 5.39 -1.74 -16.31
CA LEU A 39 4.95 -0.35 -16.30
C LEU A 39 6.12 0.61 -16.04
N ALA A 40 7.01 0.27 -15.10
CA ALA A 40 8.23 1.02 -14.83
C ALA A 40 9.12 1.10 -16.07
N ALA A 41 9.34 -0.04 -16.74
CA ALA A 41 10.15 -0.11 -17.96
C ALA A 41 9.55 0.74 -19.08
N ARG A 42 8.22 0.74 -19.27
CA ARG A 42 7.55 1.60 -20.26
C ARG A 42 7.76 3.09 -19.97
N LEU A 43 7.67 3.51 -18.70
CA LEU A 43 7.90 4.90 -18.31
C LEU A 43 9.35 5.34 -18.56
N LEU A 44 10.31 4.47 -18.25
CA LEU A 44 11.74 4.69 -18.49
C LEU A 44 12.05 4.77 -20.00
N ASN A 45 11.53 3.83 -20.80
CA ASN A 45 11.71 3.82 -22.25
C ASN A 45 11.05 5.04 -22.94
N GLY A 46 10.04 5.64 -22.30
CA GLY A 46 9.45 6.91 -22.72
C GLY A 46 10.27 8.15 -22.37
N GLY A 47 11.51 7.99 -21.87
CA GLY A 47 12.43 9.09 -21.58
C GLY A 47 12.26 9.73 -20.19
N LYS A 48 11.44 9.16 -19.30
CA LYS A 48 11.35 9.65 -17.92
C LYS A 48 12.56 9.18 -17.10
N SER A 49 13.05 10.01 -16.19
CA SER A 49 14.12 9.63 -15.28
C SER A 49 13.64 8.60 -14.25
N MET A 50 14.58 7.84 -13.68
CA MET A 50 14.28 6.84 -12.64
C MET A 50 13.49 7.47 -11.48
N THR A 51 13.95 8.62 -10.97
CA THR A 51 13.26 9.36 -9.90
C THR A 51 11.82 9.69 -10.25
N VAL A 52 11.54 10.16 -11.46
CA VAL A 52 10.18 10.51 -11.88
C VAL A 52 9.31 9.25 -11.99
N THR A 53 9.84 8.16 -12.55
CA THR A 53 9.13 6.88 -12.64
C THR A 53 8.76 6.36 -11.26
N ARG A 54 9.70 6.32 -10.30
CA ARG A 54 9.46 5.86 -8.93
C ARG A 54 8.41 6.73 -8.20
N LYS A 55 8.53 8.06 -8.31
CA LYS A 55 7.55 9.01 -7.75
C LYS A 55 6.15 8.83 -8.31
N LEU A 56 6.03 8.66 -9.63
CA LEU A 56 4.73 8.46 -10.27
C LEU A 56 4.09 7.15 -9.84
N MET A 57 4.85 6.05 -9.85
CA MET A 57 4.32 4.74 -9.48
C MET A 57 3.88 4.70 -8.00
N GLU A 58 4.70 5.24 -7.11
CA GLU A 58 4.35 5.30 -5.69
C GLU A 58 3.21 6.29 -5.41
N GLY A 59 3.21 7.44 -6.09
CA GLY A 59 2.13 8.41 -5.98
C GLY A 59 0.78 7.81 -6.40
N VAL A 60 0.73 7.13 -7.55
CA VAL A 60 -0.49 6.46 -8.03
C VAL A 60 -0.91 5.34 -7.07
N SER A 61 0.04 4.58 -6.53
CA SER A 61 -0.24 3.55 -5.52
C SER A 61 -0.92 4.14 -4.29
N LEU A 62 -0.29 5.12 -3.62
CA LEU A 62 -0.77 5.68 -2.37
C LEU A 62 -2.06 6.51 -2.54
N ILE A 63 -2.15 7.33 -3.59
CA ILE A 63 -3.36 8.11 -3.86
C ILE A 63 -4.51 7.19 -4.28
N GLY A 64 -4.26 6.17 -5.10
CA GLY A 64 -5.28 5.19 -5.47
C GLY A 64 -5.84 4.45 -4.26
N VAL A 65 -4.97 4.02 -3.33
CA VAL A 65 -5.38 3.45 -2.05
C VAL A 65 -6.20 4.44 -1.22
N ALA A 66 -5.74 5.70 -1.10
CA ALA A 66 -6.43 6.72 -0.31
C ALA A 66 -7.85 6.99 -0.83
N VAL A 67 -8.00 7.18 -2.13
CA VAL A 67 -9.32 7.41 -2.77
C VAL A 67 -10.24 6.23 -2.51
N CYS A 68 -9.76 4.99 -2.68
CA CYS A 68 -10.57 3.81 -2.39
C CYS A 68 -11.01 3.78 -0.92
N LEU A 69 -10.11 4.05 0.02
CA LEU A 69 -10.43 4.06 1.46
C LEU A 69 -11.44 5.15 1.83
N PHE A 70 -11.40 6.32 1.18
CA PHE A 70 -12.42 7.35 1.38
C PHE A 70 -13.78 6.97 0.78
N LEU A 71 -13.82 6.10 -0.24
CA LEU A 71 -15.05 5.64 -0.87
C LEU A 71 -15.73 4.49 -0.13
N VAL A 72 -14.98 3.62 0.56
CA VAL A 72 -15.56 2.47 1.28
C VAL A 72 -16.68 2.86 2.25
N PRO A 73 -16.55 3.90 3.11
CA PRO A 73 -17.62 4.34 4.01
C PRO A 73 -18.94 4.71 3.30
N CYS A 74 -18.89 5.07 2.02
CA CYS A 74 -20.07 5.39 1.22
C CYS A 74 -20.80 4.15 0.69
N THR A 75 -20.32 2.94 1.01
CA THR A 75 -20.89 1.68 0.54
C THR A 75 -21.49 0.88 1.70
N SER A 76 -22.66 0.30 1.48
CA SER A 76 -23.38 -0.50 2.50
C SER A 76 -23.55 -1.97 2.10
N SER A 77 -22.96 -2.38 0.97
CA SER A 77 -23.14 -3.72 0.40
C SER A 77 -21.80 -4.41 0.19
N PHE A 78 -21.79 -5.74 0.33
CA PHE A 78 -20.59 -6.56 0.25
C PHE A 78 -19.85 -6.41 -1.09
N THR A 79 -20.55 -6.53 -2.21
CA THR A 79 -19.96 -6.50 -3.56
C THR A 79 -19.22 -5.19 -3.86
N PRO A 80 -19.80 -3.99 -3.71
CA PRO A 80 -19.06 -2.75 -3.96
C PRO A 80 -17.91 -2.55 -2.97
N ALA A 81 -18.06 -2.91 -1.69
CA ALA A 81 -16.97 -2.86 -0.73
C ALA A 81 -15.79 -3.77 -1.16
N LEU A 82 -16.07 -5.00 -1.57
CA LEU A 82 -15.07 -5.96 -2.05
C LEU A 82 -14.35 -5.44 -3.30
N LEU A 83 -15.07 -4.88 -4.26
CA LEU A 83 -14.48 -4.31 -5.47
C LEU A 83 -13.57 -3.14 -5.14
N ILE A 84 -14.01 -2.20 -4.30
CA ILE A 84 -13.20 -1.04 -3.89
C ILE A 84 -11.93 -1.50 -3.17
N PHE A 85 -12.02 -2.45 -2.24
CA PHE A 85 -10.84 -2.99 -1.56
C PHE A 85 -9.92 -3.75 -2.51
N THR A 86 -10.46 -4.47 -3.48
CA THR A 86 -9.68 -5.15 -4.51
C THR A 86 -8.94 -4.15 -5.39
N THR A 87 -9.59 -3.05 -5.76
CA THR A 87 -8.95 -1.91 -6.46
C THR A 87 -7.87 -1.27 -5.60
N ALA A 88 -8.12 -1.04 -4.30
CA ALA A 88 -7.12 -0.53 -3.38
C ALA A 88 -5.88 -1.44 -3.32
N MET A 89 -6.08 -2.76 -3.21
CA MET A 89 -5.01 -3.75 -3.22
C MET A 89 -4.26 -3.80 -4.56
N ALA A 90 -4.96 -3.65 -5.68
CA ALA A 90 -4.36 -3.53 -7.01
C ALA A 90 -3.47 -2.28 -7.11
N CYS A 91 -3.96 -1.12 -6.65
CA CYS A 91 -3.16 0.10 -6.59
C CYS A 91 -1.91 -0.09 -5.73
N ARG A 92 -2.06 -0.74 -4.56
CA ARG A 92 -0.93 -1.07 -3.67
C ARG A 92 0.13 -1.92 -4.38
N GLY A 93 -0.21 -2.78 -5.33
CA GLY A 93 0.78 -3.57 -6.08
C GLY A 93 1.80 -2.71 -6.83
N LEU A 94 1.42 -1.49 -7.25
CA LEU A 94 2.31 -0.53 -7.90
C LEU A 94 3.41 0.01 -6.97
N HIS A 95 3.22 -0.06 -5.65
CA HIS A 95 4.24 0.26 -4.65
C HIS A 95 5.54 -0.52 -4.89
N HIS A 96 5.43 -1.76 -5.39
CA HIS A 96 6.59 -2.60 -5.65
C HIS A 96 7.48 -2.05 -6.78
N GLY A 97 6.89 -1.36 -7.76
CA GLY A 97 7.65 -0.66 -8.78
C GLY A 97 8.09 0.76 -8.36
N GLY A 98 7.57 1.27 -7.24
CA GLY A 98 7.85 2.63 -6.73
C GLY A 98 8.94 2.67 -5.66
N VAL A 99 8.81 1.89 -4.58
CA VAL A 99 9.67 2.04 -3.38
C VAL A 99 10.45 0.78 -3.03
N SER A 100 9.88 -0.42 -3.20
CA SER A 100 10.54 -1.65 -2.73
C SER A 100 11.87 -1.93 -3.46
N VAL A 101 12.02 -1.40 -4.67
CA VAL A 101 13.22 -1.53 -5.50
C VAL A 101 14.23 -0.41 -5.28
N ASN A 102 13.85 0.70 -4.62
CA ASN A 102 14.76 1.83 -4.38
C ASN A 102 16.01 1.47 -3.56
N PRO A 103 15.93 0.66 -2.48
CA PRO A 103 17.13 0.24 -1.75
C PRO A 103 18.13 -0.51 -2.63
N HIS A 104 17.64 -1.34 -3.56
CA HIS A 104 18.48 -2.04 -4.53
C HIS A 104 19.07 -1.09 -5.57
N ASP A 105 18.32 -0.08 -6.00
CA ASP A 105 18.79 0.95 -6.92
C ASP A 105 19.89 1.83 -6.28
N PHE A 106 19.81 2.11 -4.97
CA PHE A 106 20.76 2.98 -4.27
C PHE A 106 22.11 2.34 -3.96
N ALA A 107 22.17 1.03 -3.68
CA ALA A 107 23.38 0.37 -3.22
C ALA A 107 23.54 -1.06 -3.81
N PRO A 108 23.75 -1.20 -5.13
CA PRO A 108 23.73 -2.49 -5.82
C PRO A 108 24.78 -3.50 -5.33
N HIS A 109 25.91 -3.03 -4.77
CA HIS A 109 27.01 -3.88 -4.28
C HIS A 109 27.00 -4.11 -2.75
N HIS A 110 26.03 -3.56 -2.01
CA HIS A 110 26.01 -3.58 -0.53
C HIS A 110 24.65 -4.00 0.06
N THR A 111 23.88 -4.79 -0.69
CA THR A 111 22.49 -5.19 -0.37
C THR A 111 22.35 -6.31 0.68
N GLY A 112 23.47 -6.82 1.22
CA GLY A 112 23.49 -7.76 2.35
C GLY A 112 23.35 -7.06 3.71
N ALA A 113 22.95 -7.80 4.74
CA ALA A 113 22.66 -7.34 6.12
C ALA A 113 23.79 -6.57 6.86
N VAL A 114 24.93 -6.33 6.20
CA VAL A 114 26.16 -5.76 6.79
C VAL A 114 26.19 -4.23 6.74
N VAL A 115 25.35 -3.59 5.92
CA VAL A 115 25.24 -2.12 5.86
C VAL A 115 23.95 -1.67 6.54
N PRO A 116 23.98 -0.67 7.45
CA PRO A 116 22.80 -0.17 8.18
C PRO A 116 21.72 0.49 7.30
N THR A 117 21.88 0.49 5.98
CA THR A 117 20.93 0.99 4.96
C THR A 117 20.37 -0.13 4.06
N GLY A 118 20.53 -1.39 4.44
CA GLY A 118 20.01 -2.53 3.67
C GLY A 118 18.47 -2.69 3.70
N PRO A 119 17.90 -3.50 2.77
CA PRO A 119 16.46 -3.74 2.67
C PRO A 119 15.83 -4.37 3.93
N GLY A 120 16.63 -5.04 4.77
CA GLY A 120 16.18 -5.61 6.04
C GLY A 120 15.71 -4.56 7.05
N ILE A 121 16.40 -3.42 7.16
CA ILE A 121 16.03 -2.35 8.09
C ILE A 121 14.77 -1.63 7.60
N PHE A 122 14.65 -1.40 6.29
CA PHE A 122 13.43 -0.85 5.70
C PHE A 122 12.22 -1.74 5.97
N ASN A 123 12.36 -3.06 5.80
CA ASN A 123 11.29 -4.02 6.12
C ASN A 123 10.99 -4.07 7.63
N ALA A 124 12.00 -3.98 8.49
CA ALA A 124 11.81 -3.95 9.94
C ALA A 124 11.05 -2.69 10.40
N CYS A 125 11.44 -1.50 9.91
CA CYS A 125 10.71 -0.26 10.15
C CYS A 125 9.27 -0.35 9.62
N GLY A 126 9.07 -0.94 8.45
CA GLY A 126 7.75 -1.21 7.88
C GLY A 126 6.90 -2.15 8.75
N ALA A 127 7.50 -3.20 9.30
CA ALA A 127 6.83 -4.15 10.18
C ALA A 127 6.42 -3.50 11.51
N ILE A 128 7.32 -2.72 12.14
CA ILE A 128 7.03 -1.96 13.38
C ILE A 128 5.87 -0.98 13.13
N THR A 129 5.95 -0.22 12.04
CA THR A 129 4.87 0.72 11.66
C THR A 129 3.56 -0.03 11.41
N GLY A 130 3.62 -1.22 10.80
CA GLY A 130 2.47 -2.10 10.60
C GLY A 130 1.84 -2.55 11.91
N PHE A 131 2.64 -2.96 12.89
CA PHE A 131 2.18 -3.37 14.22
C PHE A 131 1.48 -2.22 14.96
N ILE A 132 2.13 -1.06 15.03
CA ILE A 132 1.56 0.15 15.65
C ILE A 132 0.23 0.52 14.96
N GLY A 133 0.18 0.46 13.62
CA GLY A 133 -1.03 0.77 12.87
C GLY A 133 -2.21 -0.16 13.18
N VAL A 134 -1.97 -1.45 13.43
CA VAL A 134 -3.02 -2.40 13.84
C VAL A 134 -3.50 -2.09 15.26
N TYR A 135 -2.58 -1.80 16.18
CA TYR A 135 -2.93 -1.44 17.56
C TYR A 135 -3.80 -0.17 17.61
N VAL A 136 -3.39 0.88 16.88
CA VAL A 136 -4.15 2.14 16.79
C VAL A 136 -5.54 1.90 16.18
N ALA A 137 -5.65 1.09 15.13
CA ALA A 137 -6.94 0.74 14.54
C ALA A 137 -7.87 0.03 15.54
N GLY A 138 -7.35 -0.93 16.31
CA GLY A 138 -8.11 -1.61 17.36
C GLY A 138 -8.63 -0.65 18.43
N HIS A 139 -7.79 0.29 18.88
CA HIS A 139 -8.21 1.29 19.87
C HIS A 139 -9.26 2.27 19.33
N ILE A 140 -9.18 2.64 18.05
CA ILE A 140 -10.21 3.46 17.39
C ILE A 140 -11.54 2.70 17.37
N LEU A 141 -11.54 1.42 16.99
CA LEU A 141 -12.76 0.62 16.91
C LEU A 141 -13.41 0.44 18.29
N ASP A 142 -12.61 0.18 19.33
CA ASP A 142 -13.08 0.08 20.71
C ASP A 142 -13.74 1.39 21.19
N ALA A 143 -13.13 2.54 20.87
CA ALA A 143 -13.65 3.85 21.26
C ALA A 143 -14.85 4.34 20.41
N THR A 144 -15.09 3.75 19.23
CA THR A 144 -16.09 4.24 18.26
C THR A 144 -17.19 3.23 17.96
N ASP A 145 -17.37 2.24 18.82
CA ASP A 145 -18.39 1.18 18.68
C ASP A 145 -18.28 0.44 17.33
N ASN A 146 -17.06 -0.01 17.02
CA ASN A 146 -16.69 -0.71 15.79
C ASN A 146 -16.96 0.08 14.49
N ASN A 147 -16.90 1.41 14.54
CA ASN A 147 -17.04 2.23 13.34
C ASN A 147 -15.76 2.27 12.50
N TRP A 148 -15.70 1.36 11.53
CA TRP A 148 -14.60 1.22 10.57
C TRP A 148 -14.34 2.46 9.70
N SER A 149 -15.31 3.38 9.56
CA SER A 149 -15.15 4.58 8.74
C SER A 149 -14.00 5.45 9.23
N TYR A 150 -13.82 5.58 10.55
CA TYR A 150 -12.71 6.34 11.13
C TYR A 150 -11.36 5.72 10.79
N VAL A 151 -11.26 4.39 10.86
CA VAL A 151 -10.04 3.66 10.49
C VAL A 151 -9.70 3.91 9.02
N PHE A 152 -10.69 3.86 8.12
CA PHE A 152 -10.48 4.08 6.68
C PHE A 152 -10.07 5.51 6.37
N ILE A 153 -10.73 6.50 6.98
CA ILE A 153 -10.42 7.91 6.77
C ILE A 153 -9.00 8.24 7.28
N ILE A 154 -8.66 7.81 8.50
CA ILE A 154 -7.32 8.05 9.07
C ILE A 154 -6.24 7.37 8.21
N THR A 155 -6.48 6.13 7.78
CA THR A 155 -5.56 5.41 6.89
C THR A 155 -5.43 6.12 5.53
N GLY A 156 -6.53 6.61 4.96
CA GLY A 156 -6.54 7.36 3.70
C GLY A 156 -5.73 8.66 3.82
N ILE A 157 -5.90 9.41 4.91
CA ILE A 157 -5.10 10.62 5.19
C ILE A 157 -3.61 10.27 5.29
N GLN A 158 -3.27 9.19 5.99
CA GLN A 158 -1.88 8.72 6.09
C GLN A 158 -1.29 8.38 4.70
N CYS A 159 -2.06 7.74 3.82
CA CYS A 159 -1.65 7.48 2.44
C CYS A 159 -1.41 8.77 1.65
N VAL A 160 -2.26 9.79 1.79
CA VAL A 160 -2.08 11.10 1.14
C VAL A 160 -0.82 11.80 1.66
N ILE A 161 -0.60 11.82 2.96
CA ILE A 161 0.61 12.38 3.57
C ILE A 161 1.86 11.65 3.06
N GLY A 162 1.82 10.32 3.03
CA GLY A 162 2.90 9.50 2.48
C GLY A 162 3.19 9.84 1.01
N ALA A 163 2.15 10.00 0.19
CA ALA A 163 2.28 10.36 -1.21
C ALA A 163 2.91 11.76 -1.38
N ALA A 164 2.51 12.73 -0.55
CA ALA A 164 3.06 14.08 -0.57
C ALA A 164 4.54 14.10 -0.17
N ILE A 165 4.90 13.42 0.92
CA ILE A 165 6.29 13.33 1.40
C ILE A 165 7.15 12.62 0.36
N TYR A 166 6.72 11.46 -0.14
CA TYR A 166 7.49 10.71 -1.14
C TYR A 166 7.58 11.46 -2.48
N GLY A 167 6.50 12.10 -2.91
CA GLY A 167 6.52 12.95 -4.10
C GLY A 167 7.51 14.11 -3.99
N ARG A 168 7.66 14.70 -2.80
CA ARG A 168 8.57 15.83 -2.58
C ARG A 168 10.02 15.39 -2.40
N TYR A 169 10.27 14.40 -1.55
CA TYR A 169 11.63 14.01 -1.12
C TYR A 169 12.16 12.71 -1.74
N GLY A 170 11.31 11.90 -2.38
CA GLY A 170 11.72 10.66 -3.01
C GLY A 170 12.77 10.88 -4.10
N THR A 171 13.72 9.96 -4.23
CA THR A 171 14.69 9.94 -5.32
C THR A 171 14.90 8.52 -5.79
N GLY A 172 15.27 8.33 -7.06
CA GLY A 172 15.68 7.06 -7.64
C GLY A 172 17.09 7.14 -8.23
N SER A 173 17.82 8.21 -7.95
CA SER A 173 19.22 8.38 -8.38
C SER A 173 20.14 7.53 -7.51
N LYS A 174 21.12 6.86 -8.14
CA LYS A 174 22.20 6.18 -7.41
C LYS A 174 22.96 7.18 -6.56
N ILE A 175 23.13 6.86 -5.28
CA ILE A 175 23.85 7.72 -4.32
C ILE A 175 25.30 7.23 -4.16
N ILE A 176 25.59 6.00 -4.63
CA ILE A 176 26.88 5.33 -4.58
C ILE A 176 27.05 4.42 -5.80
#